data_AF-A0A1U6GMR9-F1
#
_entry.id   AF-A0A1U6GMR9-F1
#
_cell.length_a   1.000
_cell.length_b   1.000
_cell.length_c   1.000
_cell.angle_alpha   90.00
_cell.angle_beta   90.00
_cell.angle_gamma   90.00
#
_symmetry.space_group_name_H-M   'P 1'
#
loop_
_entity.id
_entity.type
_entity.pdbx_description
1 polymer ?
#
loop_
_entity_poly.entity_id
_entity_poly.type
_entity_poly.pdbx_seq_one_letter_code
_entity_poly.pdbx_strand_id
1 'polypeptide(L)'
;MNKLLAAATGLAFAFSAAQVQASPTIEEFMSSENGSGYFNCAYKLKIASKKCLVTTSTINSSKDSRSKKIFGSNEDLPLLTIKWTDGDSSRYVDIGGDEVYELINLADRKSYNYKTIKNGRQSIDFTKGLVIINDDYKEHIRLW
;
A
#
# COMPACT_ATOMS: atom_id res chain seq x y z
N MET A 1 64.36 -24.17 -14.57
CA MET A 1 63.85 -23.49 -13.36
C MET A 1 62.70 -22.58 -13.78
N ASN A 2 61.59 -22.72 -13.07
CA ASN A 2 60.26 -22.25 -13.43
C ASN A 2 60.03 -20.73 -13.19
N LYS A 3 59.31 -20.14 -14.15
CA LYS A 3 58.18 -19.20 -14.00
C LYS A 3 58.36 -17.94 -13.16
N LEU A 4 58.30 -16.77 -13.81
CA LEU A 4 57.77 -15.54 -13.21
C LEU A 4 56.40 -15.24 -13.83
N LEU A 5 55.39 -15.19 -12.96
CA LEU A 5 54.00 -14.90 -13.26
C LEU A 5 53.83 -13.48 -13.78
N ALA A 6 53.16 -13.34 -14.93
CA ALA A 6 52.54 -12.09 -15.33
C ALA A 6 51.24 -11.90 -14.53
N ALA A 7 51.16 -10.84 -13.74
CA ALA A 7 49.95 -10.45 -13.03
C ALA A 7 48.98 -9.79 -14.02
N ALA A 8 47.91 -10.48 -14.38
CA ALA A 8 46.80 -9.92 -15.13
C ALA A 8 45.89 -9.13 -14.17
N THR A 9 45.91 -7.80 -14.28
CA THR A 9 44.93 -6.92 -13.65
C THR A 9 43.60 -7.02 -14.41
N GLY A 10 42.73 -7.93 -13.98
CA GLY A 10 41.34 -7.97 -14.42
C GLY A 10 40.56 -6.82 -13.79
N LEU A 11 40.12 -5.85 -14.60
CA LEU A 11 39.13 -4.85 -14.20
C LEU A 11 37.78 -5.58 -14.01
N ALA A 12 37.43 -5.90 -12.77
CA ALA A 12 36.11 -6.38 -12.43
C ALA A 12 35.15 -5.18 -12.45
N PHE A 13 34.44 -4.98 -13.56
CA PHE A 13 33.26 -4.13 -13.59
C PHE A 13 32.18 -4.79 -12.74
N ALA A 14 32.09 -4.38 -11.47
CA ALA A 14 30.93 -4.67 -10.63
C ALA A 14 29.74 -3.88 -11.19
N PHE A 15 29.04 -4.47 -12.16
CA PHE A 15 27.69 -4.05 -12.48
C PHE A 15 26.83 -4.35 -11.26
N SER A 16 26.66 -3.36 -10.38
CA SER A 16 25.54 -3.32 -9.46
C SER A 16 24.27 -3.17 -10.30
N ALA A 17 23.81 -4.28 -10.87
CA ALA A 17 22.45 -4.38 -11.34
C ALA A 17 21.59 -4.14 -10.08
N ALA A 18 21.09 -2.91 -9.93
CA ALA A 18 19.97 -2.66 -9.05
C ALA A 18 18.90 -3.64 -9.51
N GLN A 19 18.73 -4.73 -8.77
CA GLN A 19 17.67 -5.68 -9.05
C GLN A 19 16.40 -4.87 -8.91
N VAL A 20 15.81 -4.50 -10.06
CA VAL A 20 14.48 -3.89 -10.10
C VAL A 20 13.57 -4.99 -9.60
N GLN A 21 13.39 -5.03 -8.28
CA GLN A 21 12.49 -5.96 -7.64
C GLN A 21 11.12 -5.66 -8.22
N ALA A 22 10.59 -6.63 -8.97
CA ALA A 22 9.27 -6.49 -9.56
C ALA A 22 8.31 -6.11 -8.44
N SER A 23 7.50 -5.07 -8.65
CA SER A 23 6.47 -4.71 -7.68
C SER A 23 5.60 -5.94 -7.44
N PRO A 24 5.26 -6.27 -6.17
CA PRO A 24 4.41 -7.41 -5.91
C PRO A 24 3.11 -7.25 -6.69
N THR A 25 2.58 -8.36 -7.16
CA THR A 25 1.18 -8.39 -7.58
C THR A 25 0.30 -7.94 -6.41
N ILE A 26 -0.90 -7.47 -6.70
CA ILE A 26 -1.81 -7.10 -5.63
C ILE A 26 -2.13 -8.32 -4.74
N GLU A 27 -2.17 -9.51 -5.32
CA GLU A 27 -2.33 -10.77 -4.59
C GLU A 27 -1.20 -11.02 -3.57
N GLU A 28 0.05 -10.87 -4.01
CA GLU A 28 1.24 -11.01 -3.15
C GLU A 28 1.31 -9.93 -2.07
N PHE A 29 0.86 -8.71 -2.38
CA PHE A 29 0.85 -7.61 -1.41
C PHE A 29 -0.09 -7.90 -0.23
N MET A 30 -1.22 -8.55 -0.48
CA MET A 30 -2.22 -8.84 0.54
C MET A 30 -1.93 -10.00 1.45
N SER A 31 -1.17 -10.98 0.96
CA SER A 31 -0.77 -12.12 1.80
C SER A 31 0.32 -11.74 2.80
N SER A 32 0.83 -10.51 2.72
CA SER A 32 1.78 -9.94 3.68
C SER A 32 1.08 -9.26 4.84
N GLU A 33 1.47 -9.61 6.08
CA GLU A 33 1.04 -8.90 7.30
C GLU A 33 1.45 -7.42 7.30
N ASN A 34 2.52 -7.06 6.57
CA ASN A 34 3.01 -5.70 6.40
C ASN A 34 3.50 -5.53 4.95
N GLY A 35 2.56 -5.35 4.04
CA GLY A 35 2.81 -5.24 2.61
C GLY A 35 3.29 -3.86 2.19
N SER A 36 4.14 -3.81 1.17
CA SER A 36 4.48 -2.59 0.44
C SER A 36 4.52 -2.88 -1.05
N GLY A 37 3.88 -2.05 -1.88
CA GLY A 37 3.85 -2.24 -3.32
C GLY A 37 3.62 -0.94 -4.10
N TYR A 38 4.09 -0.91 -5.35
CA TYR A 38 3.82 0.18 -6.28
C TYR A 38 2.77 -0.25 -7.29
N PHE A 39 1.63 0.44 -7.29
CA PHE A 39 0.47 0.14 -8.13
C PHE A 39 0.09 1.33 -9.00
N ASN A 40 -0.49 1.06 -10.17
CA ASN A 40 -1.18 2.14 -10.88
C ASN A 40 -2.32 2.63 -10.00
N CYS A 41 -2.56 3.93 -10.03
CA CYS A 41 -3.51 4.55 -9.13
C CYS A 41 -4.32 5.62 -9.85
N ALA A 42 -5.59 5.75 -9.44
CA ALA A 42 -6.45 6.85 -9.84
C ALA A 42 -7.15 7.44 -8.61
N TYR A 43 -7.30 8.75 -8.58
CA TYR A 43 -8.06 9.49 -7.57
C TYR A 43 -9.18 10.28 -8.25
N LYS A 44 -10.43 10.05 -7.83
CA LYS A 44 -11.63 10.63 -8.44
C LYS A 44 -11.60 10.50 -9.97
N LEU A 45 -11.34 9.28 -10.47
CA LEU A 45 -11.22 8.92 -11.89
C LEU A 45 -10.05 9.55 -12.66
N LYS A 46 -9.16 10.30 -12.01
CA LYS A 46 -7.94 10.83 -12.63
C LYS A 46 -6.78 9.87 -12.40
N ILE A 47 -6.26 9.30 -13.48
CA ILE A 47 -5.11 8.38 -13.45
C ILE A 47 -3.83 9.17 -13.16
N ALA A 48 -3.04 8.70 -12.21
CA ALA A 48 -1.75 9.28 -11.88
C ALA A 48 -0.72 8.96 -12.99
N SER A 49 0.21 9.89 -13.22
CA SER A 49 1.27 9.72 -14.22
C SER A 49 2.34 8.70 -13.82
N LYS A 50 2.38 8.30 -12.55
CA LYS A 50 3.31 7.32 -11.97
C LYS A 50 2.55 6.43 -11.00
N LYS A 51 3.13 5.28 -10.69
CA LYS A 51 2.59 4.37 -9.66
C LYS A 51 2.62 5.02 -8.28
N CYS A 52 1.60 4.76 -7.48
CA CYS A 52 1.54 5.14 -6.07
C CYS A 52 2.15 4.05 -5.21
N LEU A 53 2.83 4.45 -4.13
CA LEU A 53 3.27 3.52 -3.10
C LEU A 53 2.10 3.23 -2.16
N VAL A 54 1.79 1.96 -1.97
CA VAL A 54 0.71 1.50 -1.11
C VAL A 54 1.31 0.59 -0.05
N THR A 55 0.93 0.81 1.20
CA THR A 55 1.42 0.03 2.34
C THR A 55 0.29 -0.37 3.27
N THR A 56 0.31 -1.62 3.74
CA THR A 56 -0.50 -2.08 4.87
C THR A 56 0.39 -2.14 6.10
N SER A 57 -0.17 -1.73 7.23
CA SER A 57 0.52 -1.69 8.52
C SER A 57 -0.50 -1.68 9.65
N THR A 58 -0.04 -1.70 10.90
CA THR A 58 -0.89 -1.46 12.07
C THR A 58 -0.52 -0.12 12.71
N ILE A 59 -1.52 0.65 13.10
CA ILE A 59 -1.35 1.91 13.83
C ILE A 59 -1.89 1.81 15.25
N ASN A 60 -1.07 2.20 16.21
CA ASN A 60 -1.53 2.39 17.58
C ASN A 60 -2.24 3.74 17.73
N SER A 61 -3.51 3.73 18.11
CA SER A 61 -4.33 4.93 18.22
C SER A 61 -3.82 5.93 19.26
N SER A 62 -3.11 5.49 20.29
CA SER A 62 -2.50 6.40 21.27
C SER A 62 -1.36 7.24 20.68
N LYS A 63 -0.72 6.78 19.60
CA LYS A 63 0.45 7.41 18.99
C LYS A 63 0.11 8.32 17.80
N ASP A 64 -1.12 8.30 17.31
CA ASP A 64 -1.57 9.14 16.21
C ASP A 64 -2.77 9.98 16.64
N SER A 65 -2.61 11.31 16.60
CA SER A 65 -3.62 12.24 17.12
C SER A 65 -4.96 12.16 16.39
N ARG A 66 -4.97 11.77 15.11
CA ARG A 66 -6.18 11.67 14.30
C ARG A 66 -6.93 10.39 14.65
N SER A 67 -6.25 9.24 14.66
CA SER A 67 -6.87 7.99 15.07
C SER A 67 -7.30 8.04 16.54
N LYS A 68 -6.51 8.67 17.43
CA LYS A 68 -6.91 8.90 18.84
C LYS A 68 -8.26 9.61 18.96
N LYS A 69 -8.47 10.64 18.14
CA LYS A 69 -9.68 11.46 18.14
C LYS A 69 -10.91 10.72 17.58
N ILE A 70 -10.68 9.71 16.73
CA ILE A 70 -11.75 8.95 16.08
C ILE A 70 -12.10 7.70 16.88
N PHE A 71 -11.09 6.95 17.34
CA PHE A 71 -11.24 5.60 17.90
C PHE A 71 -10.92 5.50 19.39
N GLY A 72 -10.45 6.57 20.02
CA GLY A 72 -9.97 6.52 21.41
C GLY A 72 -8.50 6.09 21.49
N SER A 73 -8.05 5.69 22.68
CA SER A 73 -6.65 5.33 22.96
C SER A 73 -6.50 3.83 23.17
N ASN A 74 -5.30 3.30 22.92
CA ASN A 74 -4.88 1.90 23.11
C ASN A 74 -5.55 0.89 22.19
N GLU A 75 -5.88 1.31 20.97
CA GLU A 75 -6.35 0.43 19.90
C GLU A 75 -5.23 0.23 18.87
N ASP A 76 -4.98 -1.01 18.47
CA ASP A 76 -4.08 -1.32 17.36
C ASP A 76 -4.94 -1.59 16.13
N LEU A 77 -4.92 -0.66 15.19
CA LEU A 77 -5.86 -0.58 14.07
C LEU A 77 -5.15 -0.90 12.75
N PRO A 78 -5.74 -1.72 11.87
CA PRO A 78 -5.20 -1.92 10.53
C PRO A 78 -5.23 -0.60 9.75
N LEU A 79 -4.13 -0.29 9.07
CA LEU A 79 -3.91 0.96 8.35
C LEU A 79 -3.48 0.70 6.91
N LEU A 80 -4.29 1.15 5.97
CA LEU A 80 -3.92 1.31 4.57
C LEU A 80 -3.40 2.73 4.34
N THR A 81 -2.19 2.84 3.82
CA THR A 81 -1.62 4.13 3.40
C THR A 81 -1.34 4.13 1.91
N ILE A 82 -1.77 5.18 1.23
CA ILE A 82 -1.50 5.44 -0.19
C ILE A 82 -0.69 6.73 -0.26
N LYS A 83 0.57 6.63 -0.65
CA LYS A 83 1.43 7.78 -0.95
C LYS A 83 1.32 8.10 -2.44
N TRP A 84 0.75 9.26 -2.71
CA TRP A 84 0.48 9.78 -4.04
C TRP A 84 1.75 10.30 -4.73
N THR A 85 1.64 10.55 -6.03
CA THR A 85 2.78 10.95 -6.86
C THR A 85 3.25 12.38 -6.59
N ASP A 86 2.41 13.20 -5.97
CA ASP A 86 2.72 14.56 -5.51
C ASP A 86 3.39 14.57 -4.12
N GLY A 87 3.51 13.41 -3.47
CA GLY A 87 4.12 13.26 -2.16
C GLY A 87 3.13 13.26 -0.99
N ASP A 88 1.86 13.60 -1.24
CA ASP A 88 0.82 13.53 -0.21
C ASP A 88 0.44 12.08 0.10
N SER A 89 -0.23 11.87 1.24
CA SER A 89 -0.68 10.55 1.67
C SER A 89 -2.13 10.55 2.11
N SER A 90 -2.90 9.60 1.57
CA SER A 90 -4.20 9.21 2.14
C SER A 90 -4.00 8.03 3.09
N ARG A 91 -4.66 8.08 4.24
CA ARG A 91 -4.52 7.11 5.32
C ARG A 91 -5.89 6.66 5.77
N TYR A 92 -6.14 5.36 5.68
CA TYR A 92 -7.43 4.74 5.94
C TYR A 92 -7.28 3.68 7.00
N VAL A 93 -8.07 3.78 8.07
CA VAL A 93 -8.23 2.70 9.04
C VAL A 93 -9.32 1.76 8.55
N ASP A 94 -9.02 0.47 8.46
CA ASP A 94 -10.04 -0.56 8.29
C ASP A 94 -10.65 -0.88 9.64
N ILE A 95 -11.91 -0.51 9.82
CA ILE A 95 -12.68 -0.86 11.01
C ILE A 95 -13.53 -2.11 10.80
N GLY A 96 -13.73 -2.47 9.53
CA GLY A 96 -14.50 -3.58 9.02
C GLY A 96 -15.90 -3.78 9.61
N GLY A 97 -16.62 -4.71 8.99
CA GLY A 97 -17.97 -5.11 9.35
C GLY A 97 -18.28 -6.43 8.65
N ASP A 98 -19.22 -7.20 9.18
CA ASP A 98 -19.48 -8.58 8.70
C ASP A 98 -20.05 -8.61 7.27
N GLU A 99 -20.62 -7.49 6.80
CA GLU A 99 -21.20 -7.35 5.45
C GLU A 99 -20.80 -6.06 4.73
N VAL A 100 -20.20 -5.10 5.45
CA VAL A 100 -19.80 -3.78 4.93
C VAL A 100 -18.33 -3.54 5.27
N TYR A 101 -17.53 -3.42 4.22
CA TYR A 101 -16.08 -3.24 4.29
C TYR A 101 -15.75 -1.76 4.42
N GLU A 102 -15.71 -1.28 5.67
CA GLU A 102 -15.65 0.14 6.00
C GLU A 102 -14.23 0.63 6.30
N LEU A 103 -13.83 1.68 5.59
CA LEU A 103 -12.59 2.44 5.77
C LEU A 103 -12.91 3.83 6.29
N ILE A 104 -12.23 4.24 7.35
CA ILE A 104 -12.28 5.64 7.82
C ILE A 104 -11.01 6.36 7.39
N ASN A 105 -11.18 7.43 6.61
CA ASN A 105 -10.07 8.30 6.25
C ASN A 105 -9.69 9.19 7.45
N LEU A 106 -8.44 9.12 7.87
CA LEU A 106 -7.95 9.86 9.03
C LEU A 106 -7.92 11.40 8.79
N ALA A 107 -7.92 11.86 7.55
CA ALA A 107 -7.85 13.29 7.23
C ALA A 107 -9.22 14.00 7.35
N ASP A 108 -10.26 13.44 6.74
CA ASP A 108 -11.59 14.06 6.68
C ASP A 108 -12.63 13.39 7.61
N ARG A 109 -12.25 12.27 8.25
CA ARG A 109 -13.11 11.46 9.14
C ARG A 109 -14.34 10.90 8.44
N LYS A 110 -14.34 10.86 7.10
CA LYS A 110 -15.43 10.27 6.33
C LYS A 110 -15.25 8.77 6.23
N SER A 111 -16.39 8.10 6.17
CA SER A 111 -16.48 6.70 5.85
C SER A 111 -16.34 6.50 4.35
N TYR A 112 -15.74 5.39 3.99
CA TYR A 112 -15.58 4.93 2.62
C TYR A 112 -15.79 3.43 2.65
N ASN A 113 -16.38 2.90 1.60
CA ASN A 113 -16.47 1.46 1.40
C ASN A 113 -15.40 1.04 0.42
N TYR A 114 -14.85 -0.17 0.55
CA TYR A 114 -14.08 -0.74 -0.56
C TYR A 114 -14.81 -1.93 -1.19
N LYS A 115 -14.57 -2.11 -2.49
CA LYS A 115 -15.02 -3.27 -3.24
C LYS A 115 -13.84 -3.94 -3.91
N THR A 116 -13.87 -5.26 -3.84
CA THR A 116 -12.95 -6.18 -4.50
C THR A 116 -13.80 -7.16 -5.28
N ILE A 117 -13.17 -7.95 -6.16
CA ILE A 117 -13.91 -8.94 -6.95
C ILE A 117 -14.08 -10.27 -6.16
N LYS A 118 -13.46 -10.43 -5.00
CA LYS A 118 -13.59 -11.59 -4.12
C LYS A 118 -13.77 -11.07 -2.69
N ASN A 119 -14.94 -11.24 -2.09
CA ASN A 119 -15.18 -10.78 -0.73
C ASN A 119 -14.94 -11.93 0.25
N GLY A 120 -13.81 -11.89 0.97
CA GLY A 120 -13.51 -12.73 2.14
C GLY A 120 -12.62 -11.97 3.12
N ARG A 121 -12.98 -11.96 4.41
CA ARG A 121 -12.16 -11.39 5.50
C ARG A 121 -10.96 -12.33 5.77
N GLN A 122 -9.80 -11.84 6.23
CA GLN A 122 -9.75 -11.17 7.54
C GLN A 122 -9.05 -9.80 7.68
N SER A 123 -8.44 -9.15 6.67
CA SER A 123 -7.99 -7.74 6.85
C SER A 123 -7.67 -6.96 5.55
N ILE A 124 -8.59 -6.97 4.59
CA ILE A 124 -8.54 -6.30 3.26
C ILE A 124 -8.06 -7.20 2.09
N ASP A 125 -9.00 -7.60 1.23
CA ASP A 125 -8.76 -8.23 -0.10
C ASP A 125 -8.62 -7.11 -1.17
N PHE A 126 -7.98 -7.37 -2.30
CA PHE A 126 -7.58 -6.51 -3.40
C PHE A 126 -7.28 -7.35 -4.67
N THR A 127 -7.56 -8.67 -4.69
CA THR A 127 -7.09 -9.69 -5.68
C THR A 127 -7.34 -9.37 -7.16
N LYS A 128 -8.17 -8.39 -7.49
CA LYS A 128 -8.40 -7.92 -8.86
C LYS A 128 -8.36 -6.39 -8.98
N GLY A 129 -7.53 -5.76 -8.15
CA GLY A 129 -7.52 -4.33 -7.89
C GLY A 129 -8.36 -3.95 -6.67
N LEU A 130 -8.12 -2.73 -6.20
CA LEU A 130 -8.90 -2.08 -5.15
C LEU A 130 -9.75 -0.98 -5.77
N VAL A 131 -11.03 -0.90 -5.41
CA VAL A 131 -11.82 0.31 -5.60
C VAL A 131 -12.32 0.79 -4.25
N ILE A 132 -11.93 1.99 -3.84
CA ILE A 132 -12.52 2.69 -2.69
C ILE A 132 -13.64 3.58 -3.22
N ILE A 133 -14.80 3.49 -2.60
CA ILE A 133 -16.06 4.12 -2.96
C ILE A 133 -16.47 5.06 -1.84
N ASN A 134 -16.91 6.27 -2.19
CA ASN A 134 -17.41 7.23 -1.21
C ASN A 134 -18.89 6.97 -0.84
N ASP A 135 -19.42 7.77 0.08
CA ASP A 135 -20.83 7.70 0.52
C ASP A 135 -21.86 7.90 -0.62
N ASP A 136 -21.46 8.54 -1.74
CA ASP A 136 -22.32 8.71 -2.92
C ASP A 136 -22.29 7.49 -3.88
N TYR A 137 -21.69 6.38 -3.46
CA TYR A 137 -21.45 5.18 -4.28
C TYR A 137 -20.58 5.44 -5.53
N LYS A 138 -19.78 6.51 -5.53
CA LYS A 138 -18.86 6.84 -6.62
C LYS A 138 -17.46 6.34 -6.32
N GLU A 139 -16.77 5.92 -7.37
CA GLU A 139 -15.35 5.59 -7.31
C GLU A 139 -14.54 6.80 -6.83
N HIS A 140 -13.90 6.62 -5.68
CA HIS A 140 -13.03 7.59 -5.06
C HIS A 140 -11.57 7.29 -5.39
N ILE A 141 -11.15 6.03 -5.28
CA ILE A 141 -9.79 5.55 -5.58
C ILE A 141 -9.85 4.23 -6.33
N ARG A 142 -8.91 4.01 -7.23
CA ARG A 142 -8.64 2.70 -7.85
C ARG A 142 -7.16 2.36 -7.83
N LEU A 143 -6.81 1.11 -7.52
CA LEU A 143 -5.45 0.55 -7.57
C LEU A 143 -5.42 -0.72 -8.44
N TRP A 144 -4.42 -0.87 -9.33
CA TRP A 144 -4.24 -2.05 -10.21
C TRP A 144 -2.79 -2.24 -10.70
#